data_AF-A0A2R7MA13-F1
#
_entry.id   AF-A0A2R7MA13-F1
#
_cell.length_a   1.000
_cell.length_b   1.000
_cell.length_c   1.000
_cell.angle_alpha   90.00
_cell.angle_beta   90.00
_cell.angle_gamma   90.00
#
_symmetry.space_group_name_H-M   'P 1'
#
loop_
_entity.id
_entity.type
_entity.pdbx_description
1 polymer ?
#
loop_
_entity_poly.entity_id
_entity_poly.type
_entity_poly.pdbx_seq_one_letter_code
_entity_poly.pdbx_strand_id
1 'polypeptide(L)'
;MKLKNLYLGIIASAFLFASCSNDDDNNDAPLGAYDNGVLILNEGNFGTPNASVSFVSNDLNTFQNDIFKLVNTPMVLGDVAQSMSFSNEKAFIVVNNSNEVEVVNRYTFKSLGTITEKLQNPRYSVVLNDKLYVTNSISKAVTVYDAK
;
A
#
# COMPACT_ATOMS: atom_id res chain seq x y z
N MET A 1 62.19 -19.00 -31.25
CA MET A 1 61.05 -18.06 -31.11
C MET A 1 60.77 -17.86 -29.63
N LYS A 2 60.74 -16.61 -29.15
CA LYS A 2 60.70 -16.29 -27.70
C LYS A 2 59.30 -16.60 -27.13
N LEU A 3 59.18 -17.65 -26.31
CA LEU A 3 57.94 -18.09 -25.63
C LEU A 3 57.32 -17.04 -24.68
N LYS A 4 58.00 -15.91 -24.45
CA LYS A 4 57.58 -14.87 -23.50
C LYS A 4 56.30 -14.14 -23.93
N ASN A 5 55.99 -14.12 -25.23
CA ASN A 5 54.82 -13.41 -25.75
C ASN A 5 53.53 -14.27 -25.70
N LEU A 6 53.64 -15.57 -25.42
CA LEU A 6 52.50 -16.48 -25.34
C LEU A 6 51.76 -16.38 -24.00
N TYR A 7 52.51 -16.17 -22.90
CA TYR A 7 51.94 -16.00 -21.56
C TYR A 7 51.08 -14.73 -21.43
N LEU A 8 51.41 -13.68 -22.19
CA LEU A 8 50.67 -12.42 -22.18
C LEU A 8 49.26 -12.56 -22.82
N GLY A 9 49.11 -13.45 -23.80
CA GLY A 9 47.82 -13.74 -24.42
C GLY A 9 46.89 -14.57 -23.54
N ILE A 10 47.43 -15.49 -22.74
CA ILE A 10 46.64 -16.36 -21.84
C ILE A 10 46.07 -15.55 -20.67
N ILE A 11 46.81 -14.60 -20.12
CA ILE A 11 46.34 -13.73 -19.03
C ILE A 11 45.26 -12.75 -19.51
N ALA A 12 45.36 -12.25 -20.76
CA ALA A 12 44.35 -11.35 -21.33
C ALA A 12 43.01 -12.06 -21.64
N SER A 13 43.03 -13.35 -21.97
CA SER A 13 41.82 -14.14 -22.24
C SER A 13 41.00 -14.47 -20.99
N ALA A 14 41.60 -14.43 -19.79
CA ALA A 14 40.91 -14.73 -18.53
C ALA A 14 39.97 -13.59 -18.08
N PHE A 15 40.12 -12.38 -18.61
CA PHE A 15 39.26 -11.24 -18.30
C PHE A 15 37.98 -11.16 -19.14
N LEU A 16 37.85 -11.97 -20.20
CA LEU A 16 36.67 -11.94 -21.08
C LEU A 16 35.51 -12.81 -20.58
N PHE A 17 35.69 -13.58 -19.51
CA PHE A 17 34.63 -14.40 -18.89
C PHE A 17 34.15 -13.86 -17.53
N ALA A 18 34.63 -12.69 -17.11
CA ALA A 18 34.05 -11.96 -15.99
C ALA A 18 32.77 -11.23 -16.43
N SER A 19 31.78 -11.99 -16.88
CA SER A 19 30.41 -11.49 -16.96
C SER A 19 29.82 -11.64 -15.57
N CYS A 20 29.92 -10.60 -14.74
CA CYS A 20 28.96 -10.42 -13.67
C CYS A 20 27.62 -10.15 -14.37
N SER A 21 26.77 -11.17 -14.51
CA SER A 21 25.35 -10.87 -14.48
C SER A 21 25.13 -10.26 -13.10
N ASN A 22 24.73 -8.99 -13.06
CA ASN A 22 23.92 -8.57 -11.94
C ASN A 22 22.60 -9.31 -12.11
N ASP A 23 22.60 -10.59 -11.76
CA ASP A 23 21.40 -11.28 -11.33
C ASP A 23 21.11 -10.72 -9.94
N ASP A 24 20.79 -9.42 -9.90
CA ASP A 24 19.96 -8.86 -8.86
C ASP A 24 18.57 -9.47 -9.12
N ASP A 25 18.46 -10.78 -8.88
CA ASP A 25 17.22 -11.42 -8.50
C ASP A 25 16.81 -10.69 -7.21
N ASN A 26 16.17 -9.53 -7.38
CA ASN A 26 15.40 -8.87 -6.36
C ASN A 26 14.27 -9.84 -6.01
N ASN A 27 14.62 -10.86 -5.22
CA ASN A 27 13.71 -11.63 -4.41
C ASN A 27 13.23 -10.70 -3.30
N ASP A 28 12.56 -9.60 -3.68
CA ASP A 28 11.77 -8.81 -2.76
C ASP A 28 10.62 -9.72 -2.36
N ALA A 29 10.81 -10.43 -1.24
CA ALA A 29 9.77 -11.22 -0.63
C ALA A 29 8.53 -10.33 -0.46
N PRO A 30 7.32 -10.82 -0.77
CA PRO A 30 6.11 -10.01 -0.66
C PRO A 30 6.00 -9.37 0.73
N LEU A 31 5.73 -8.07 0.77
CA LEU A 31 5.59 -7.31 2.02
C LEU A 31 4.33 -7.72 2.80
N GLY A 32 3.42 -8.46 2.17
CA GLY A 32 2.23 -9.06 2.77
C GLY A 32 1.34 -9.75 1.75
N ALA A 33 0.23 -10.32 2.22
CA ALA A 33 -0.72 -11.07 1.38
C ALA A 33 -1.42 -10.22 0.31
N TYR A 34 -1.40 -8.90 0.46
CA TYR A 34 -2.02 -7.93 -0.44
C TYR A 34 -0.97 -7.02 -1.10
N ASP A 35 0.28 -7.48 -1.18
CA ASP A 35 1.31 -6.85 -2.00
C ASP A 35 1.11 -7.17 -3.49
N ASN A 36 1.69 -6.36 -4.38
CA ASN A 36 1.65 -6.55 -5.83
C ASN A 36 0.24 -6.71 -6.43
N GLY A 37 -0.65 -5.77 -6.11
CA GLY A 37 -2.00 -5.74 -6.66
C GLY A 37 -2.67 -4.38 -6.54
N VAL A 38 -3.98 -4.37 -6.81
CA VAL A 38 -4.85 -3.21 -6.77
C VAL A 38 -5.85 -3.37 -5.62
N LEU A 39 -5.95 -2.33 -4.80
CA LEU A 39 -6.99 -2.19 -3.78
C LEU A 39 -8.19 -1.45 -4.38
N ILE A 40 -9.37 -2.03 -4.22
CA ILE A 40 -10.63 -1.51 -4.73
C ILE A 40 -11.47 -1.09 -3.53
N LEU A 41 -11.68 0.21 -3.38
CA LEU A 41 -12.48 0.78 -2.30
C LEU A 41 -13.97 0.74 -2.67
N ASN A 42 -14.80 0.17 -1.79
CA ASN A 42 -16.24 0.08 -2.00
C ASN A 42 -16.97 0.87 -0.92
N GLU A 43 -17.79 1.84 -1.33
CA GLU A 43 -18.57 2.66 -0.41
C GLU A 43 -19.54 1.82 0.44
N GLY A 44 -20.19 0.82 -0.18
CA GLY A 44 -21.32 0.13 0.43
C GLY A 44 -22.62 0.92 0.26
N ASN A 45 -23.59 0.68 1.13
CA ASN A 45 -24.89 1.35 1.12
C ASN A 45 -24.95 2.38 2.24
N PHE A 46 -25.27 3.63 1.90
CA PHE A 46 -25.46 4.68 2.91
C PHE A 46 -26.44 4.26 4.02
N GLY A 47 -26.01 4.41 5.28
CA GLY A 47 -26.78 4.04 6.46
C GLY A 47 -26.62 2.56 6.86
N THR A 48 -25.80 1.80 6.13
CA THR A 48 -25.45 0.41 6.44
C THR A 48 -23.93 0.30 6.59
N PRO A 49 -23.40 -0.20 7.71
CA PRO A 49 -21.96 -0.34 7.91
C PRO A 49 -21.40 -1.57 7.15
N ASN A 50 -21.46 -1.52 5.81
CA ASN A 50 -21.01 -2.57 4.90
C ASN A 50 -20.00 -2.05 3.86
N ALA A 51 -19.31 -0.95 4.15
CA ALA A 51 -18.15 -0.53 3.36
C ALA A 51 -17.08 -1.62 3.39
N SER A 52 -16.31 -1.75 2.32
CA SER A 52 -15.30 -2.80 2.20
C SER A 52 -14.15 -2.40 1.29
N VAL A 53 -13.07 -3.16 1.36
CA VAL A 53 -11.98 -3.10 0.38
C VAL A 53 -11.84 -4.48 -0.25
N SER A 54 -11.73 -4.52 -1.57
CA SER A 54 -11.39 -5.73 -2.31
C SER A 54 -9.95 -5.64 -2.82
N PHE A 55 -9.34 -6.79 -3.06
CA PHE A 55 -8.01 -6.90 -3.65
C PHE A 55 -8.07 -7.71 -4.92
N VAL A 56 -7.29 -7.29 -5.92
CA VAL A 56 -6.95 -8.08 -7.09
C VAL A 56 -5.44 -8.08 -7.29
N SER A 57 -4.82 -9.25 -7.46
CA SER A 57 -3.39 -9.34 -7.77
C SER A 57 -3.09 -8.76 -9.16
N ASN A 58 -1.87 -8.29 -9.39
CA ASN A 58 -1.48 -7.68 -10.68
C ASN A 58 -1.61 -8.63 -11.88
N ASP A 59 -1.46 -9.93 -11.65
CA ASP A 59 -1.68 -10.98 -12.66
C ASP A 59 -3.16 -11.35 -12.85
N LEU A 60 -4.05 -10.71 -12.09
CA LEU A 60 -5.51 -10.90 -12.09
C LEU A 60 -5.98 -12.32 -11.70
N ASN A 61 -5.10 -13.17 -11.19
CA ASN A 61 -5.43 -14.55 -10.83
C ASN A 61 -6.06 -14.67 -9.44
N THR A 62 -5.76 -13.74 -8.54
CA THR A 62 -6.29 -13.73 -7.17
C THR A 62 -7.20 -12.53 -6.99
N PHE A 63 -8.45 -12.81 -6.65
CA PHE A 63 -9.42 -11.79 -6.28
C PHE A 63 -10.02 -12.12 -4.92
N GLN A 64 -10.00 -11.17 -3.99
CA GLN A 64 -10.57 -11.32 -2.66
C GLN A 64 -11.46 -10.12 -2.31
N ASN A 65 -12.71 -10.39 -1.97
CA ASN A 65 -13.63 -9.37 -1.48
C ASN A 65 -13.48 -9.18 0.03
N ASP A 66 -13.73 -7.96 0.47
CA ASP A 66 -13.82 -7.58 1.88
C ASP A 66 -12.61 -8.02 2.72
N ILE A 67 -11.42 -7.69 2.22
CA ILE A 67 -10.14 -8.04 2.85
C ILE A 67 -10.01 -7.41 4.25
N PHE A 68 -10.68 -6.29 4.51
CA PHE A 68 -10.72 -5.68 5.85
C PHE A 68 -11.29 -6.65 6.87
N LYS A 69 -12.50 -7.15 6.61
CA LYS A 69 -13.20 -8.05 7.52
C LYS A 69 -12.48 -9.39 7.62
N LEU A 70 -11.95 -9.92 6.51
CA LEU A 70 -11.18 -11.16 6.50
C LEU A 70 -9.96 -11.10 7.43
N VAL A 71 -9.24 -9.99 7.43
CA VAL A 71 -8.01 -9.82 8.23
C VAL A 71 -8.29 -9.39 9.67
N ASN A 72 -9.30 -8.53 9.87
CA ASN A 72 -9.53 -7.84 11.14
C ASN A 72 -10.78 -8.34 11.88
N THR A 73 -11.22 -9.57 11.66
CA THR A 73 -12.39 -10.15 12.36
C THR A 73 -12.23 -9.98 13.89
N PRO A 74 -13.25 -9.47 14.62
CA PRO A 74 -14.65 -9.26 14.20
C PRO A 74 -15.00 -7.84 13.70
N MET A 75 -14.02 -7.00 13.36
CA MET A 75 -14.25 -5.61 12.95
C MET A 75 -14.93 -5.50 11.58
N VAL A 76 -15.59 -4.37 11.35
CA VAL A 76 -16.12 -3.93 10.05
C VAL A 76 -15.56 -2.56 9.71
N LEU A 77 -15.38 -2.25 8.42
CA LEU A 77 -14.75 -1.00 7.98
C LEU A 77 -15.62 0.24 8.25
N GLY A 78 -16.94 0.06 8.35
CA GLY A 78 -17.89 1.13 8.62
C GLY A 78 -18.81 1.42 7.44
N ASP A 79 -19.27 2.67 7.32
CA ASP A 79 -20.33 3.09 6.41
C ASP A 79 -19.82 4.20 5.47
N VAL A 80 -19.88 3.95 4.16
CA VAL A 80 -19.36 4.80 3.07
C VAL A 80 -17.85 5.00 3.11
N ALA A 81 -17.07 4.01 2.67
CA ALA A 81 -15.64 4.20 2.44
C ALA A 81 -15.38 5.08 1.20
N GLN A 82 -14.96 6.31 1.45
CA GLN A 82 -15.06 7.43 0.51
C GLN A 82 -13.79 7.70 -0.28
N SER A 83 -12.62 7.55 0.35
CA SER A 83 -11.33 7.73 -0.30
C SER A 83 -10.24 6.95 0.43
N MET A 84 -9.12 6.72 -0.27
CA MET A 84 -7.94 6.07 0.28
C MET A 84 -6.68 6.83 -0.14
N SER A 85 -5.75 7.00 0.78
CA SER A 85 -4.42 7.58 0.53
C SER A 85 -3.35 6.76 1.21
N PHE A 86 -2.08 6.90 0.80
CA PHE A 86 -0.99 6.06 1.28
C PHE A 86 0.17 6.88 1.83
N SER A 87 0.86 6.34 2.84
CA SER A 87 2.14 6.83 3.36
C SER A 87 2.97 5.65 3.83
N ASN A 88 4.15 5.42 3.24
CA ASN A 88 4.99 4.26 3.57
C ASN A 88 4.17 2.94 3.50
N GLU A 89 4.15 2.19 4.60
CA GLU A 89 3.38 0.95 4.76
C GLU A 89 1.92 1.18 5.17
N LYS A 90 1.46 2.42 5.32
CA LYS A 90 0.11 2.75 5.77
C LYS A 90 -0.81 3.08 4.61
N ALA A 91 -2.06 2.61 4.70
CA ALA A 91 -3.19 3.12 3.95
C ALA A 91 -4.16 3.79 4.92
N PHE A 92 -4.61 4.99 4.56
CA PHE A 92 -5.59 5.78 5.31
C PHE A 92 -6.90 5.74 4.54
N ILE A 93 -7.92 5.17 5.13
CA ILE A 93 -9.23 4.95 4.53
C ILE A 93 -10.21 5.90 5.19
N VAL A 94 -10.67 6.90 4.43
CA VAL A 94 -11.68 7.83 4.93
C VAL A 94 -13.05 7.17 4.84
N VAL A 95 -13.72 7.04 5.99
CA VAL A 95 -15.05 6.42 6.09
C VAL A 95 -16.07 7.50 6.46
N ASN A 96 -16.80 7.95 5.45
CA ASN A 96 -17.56 9.19 5.44
C ASN A 96 -18.71 9.20 6.44
N ASN A 97 -19.56 8.17 6.45
CA ASN A 97 -20.72 8.14 7.33
C ASN A 97 -20.37 7.63 8.74
N SER A 98 -19.22 6.96 8.89
CA SER A 98 -18.64 6.65 10.20
C SER A 98 -17.95 7.84 10.87
N ASN A 99 -17.66 8.93 10.15
CA ASN A 99 -16.85 10.07 10.64
C ASN A 99 -15.47 9.68 11.17
N GLU A 100 -14.79 8.77 10.47
CA GLU A 100 -13.48 8.26 10.88
C GLU A 100 -12.51 8.10 9.71
N VAL A 101 -11.23 8.00 10.04
CA VAL A 101 -10.20 7.47 9.12
C VAL A 101 -9.63 6.20 9.73
N GLU A 102 -9.86 5.07 9.06
CA GLU A 102 -9.26 3.80 9.42
C GLU A 102 -7.84 3.70 8.84
N VAL A 103 -6.87 3.38 9.68
CA VAL A 103 -5.47 3.23 9.28
C VAL A 103 -5.12 1.76 9.26
N VAL A 104 -4.68 1.25 8.11
CA VAL A 104 -4.26 -0.15 7.96
C VAL A 104 -2.83 -0.24 7.43
N ASN A 105 -2.15 -1.35 7.69
CA ASN A 105 -0.94 -1.68 6.94
C ASN A 105 -1.34 -2.08 5.51
N ARG A 106 -0.82 -1.41 4.48
CA ARG A 106 -1.27 -1.55 3.09
C ARG A 106 -0.97 -2.92 2.45
N TYR A 107 -0.05 -3.70 3.02
CA TYR A 107 0.37 -5.00 2.48
C TYR A 107 -0.27 -6.19 3.21
N THR A 108 -0.51 -6.05 4.52
CA THR A 108 -1.15 -7.11 5.34
C THR A 108 -2.62 -6.84 5.62
N PHE A 109 -3.06 -5.59 5.40
CA PHE A 109 -4.39 -5.06 5.66
C PHE A 109 -4.87 -5.14 7.12
N LYS A 110 -3.94 -5.36 8.05
CA LYS A 110 -4.20 -5.28 9.49
C LYS A 110 -4.46 -3.84 9.91
N SER A 111 -5.49 -3.62 10.72
CA SER A 111 -5.77 -2.35 11.37
C SER A 111 -4.60 -1.94 12.27
N LEU A 112 -4.22 -0.68 12.16
CA LEU A 112 -3.20 -0.01 12.97
C LEU A 112 -3.83 1.00 13.94
N GLY A 113 -5.13 1.28 13.78
CA GLY A 113 -5.90 2.21 14.60
C GLY A 113 -6.82 3.09 13.76
N THR A 114 -7.63 3.87 14.47
CA THR A 114 -8.68 4.71 13.87
C THR A 114 -8.53 6.14 14.37
N ILE A 115 -8.66 7.11 13.48
CA ILE A 115 -8.68 8.55 13.79
C ILE A 115 -10.14 9.01 13.76
N THR A 116 -10.60 9.67 14.83
CA THR A 116 -12.00 10.14 14.96
C THR A 116 -12.10 11.63 15.28
N GLU A 117 -11.01 12.24 15.70
CA GLU A 117 -10.99 13.60 16.21
C GLU A 117 -11.23 14.60 15.07
N LYS A 118 -12.21 15.49 15.27
CA LYS A 118 -12.50 16.63 14.38
C LYS A 118 -12.93 16.24 12.96
N LEU A 119 -13.35 15.00 12.74
CA LEU A 119 -13.94 14.58 11.46
C LEU A 119 -15.45 14.83 11.46
N GLN A 120 -15.92 15.55 10.44
CA GLN A 120 -17.35 15.80 10.24
C GLN A 120 -17.70 15.62 8.77
N ASN A 121 -18.21 14.42 8.46
CA ASN A 121 -18.46 13.93 7.12
C ASN A 121 -17.22 14.05 6.21
N PRO A 122 -16.13 13.34 6.55
CA PRO A 122 -14.84 13.47 5.86
C PRO A 122 -14.92 12.93 4.43
N ARG A 123 -14.14 13.52 3.51
CA ARG A 123 -14.25 13.29 2.07
C ARG A 123 -12.99 12.67 1.49
N TYR A 124 -12.08 13.52 1.00
CA TYR A 124 -10.82 13.11 0.39
C TYR A 124 -9.66 13.39 1.34
N SER A 125 -8.66 12.52 1.30
CA SER A 125 -7.40 12.71 1.98
C SER A 125 -6.19 12.73 1.04
N VAL A 126 -5.15 13.45 1.45
CA VAL A 126 -3.83 13.42 0.81
C VAL A 126 -2.74 13.43 1.87
N VAL A 127 -1.66 12.71 1.61
CA VAL A 127 -0.47 12.75 2.47
C VAL A 127 0.58 13.66 1.83
N LEU A 128 1.11 14.61 2.59
CA LEU A 128 2.20 15.49 2.18
C LEU A 128 3.08 15.82 3.39
N ASN A 129 4.40 15.67 3.25
CA ASN A 129 5.38 15.97 4.30
C ASN A 129 5.04 15.34 5.66
N ASP A 130 4.78 14.03 5.66
CA ASP A 130 4.41 13.24 6.84
C ASP A 130 3.12 13.71 7.55
N LYS A 131 2.27 14.45 6.86
CA LYS A 131 0.96 14.88 7.35
C LYS A 131 -0.16 14.38 6.48
N LEU A 132 -1.22 13.91 7.13
CA LEU A 132 -2.48 13.52 6.49
C LEU A 132 -3.44 14.70 6.53
N TYR A 133 -3.83 15.20 5.37
CA TYR A 133 -4.83 16.26 5.22
C TYR A 133 -6.16 15.64 4.82
N VAL A 134 -7.23 15.92 5.55
CA VAL A 134 -8.57 15.37 5.29
C VAL A 134 -9.58 16.50 5.13
N THR A 135 -10.30 16.51 4.01
CA THR A 135 -11.37 17.49 3.75
C THR A 135 -12.67 17.08 4.44
N ASN A 136 -13.39 18.04 5.04
CA ASN A 136 -14.63 17.79 5.77
C ASN A 136 -15.78 18.63 5.19
N SER A 137 -16.89 18.01 4.82
CA SER A 137 -18.00 18.71 4.15
C SER A 137 -18.83 19.57 5.10
N ILE A 138 -19.02 19.13 6.35
CA ILE A 138 -19.84 19.84 7.35
C ILE A 138 -19.07 21.00 7.96
N SER A 139 -17.86 20.77 8.46
CA SER A 139 -17.05 21.82 9.09
C SER A 139 -16.44 22.80 8.08
N LYS A 140 -16.44 22.45 6.79
CA LYS A 140 -15.80 23.22 5.70
C LYS A 140 -14.31 23.48 5.97
N ALA A 141 -13.65 22.51 6.61
CA ALA A 141 -12.25 22.61 7.02
C ALA A 141 -11.42 21.44 6.48
N VAL A 142 -10.11 21.65 6.42
CA VAL A 142 -9.13 20.58 6.25
C VAL A 142 -8.54 20.27 7.61
N THR A 143 -8.78 19.06 8.12
CA THR A 143 -8.13 18.58 9.34
C THR A 143 -6.80 17.94 9.00
N VAL A 144 -5.83 18.07 9.90
CA VAL A 144 -4.46 17.64 9.68
C VAL A 144 -4.02 16.73 10.81
N TYR A 145 -3.51 15.55 10.45
CA TYR A 145 -3.01 14.53 11.37
C TYR A 145 -1.57 14.16 11.03
N ASP A 146 -0.92 13.44 11.92
CA ASP A 146 0.39 12.83 11.62
C ASP A 146 0.20 11.59 10.74
N ALA A 147 1.08 11.42 9.75
CA ALA A 147 1.05 10.29 8.81
C ALA A 147 2.27 9.36 8.93
N LYS A 148 3.14 9.57 9.94
CA LYS A 148 4.24 8.64 10.26
C LYS A 148 3.72 7.41 10.94
#